data_AF-A0A8T7J6X4-F1
#
_entry.id   AF-A0A8T7J6X4-F1
#
_cell.length_a   1.000
_cell.length_b   1.000
_cell.length_c   1.000
_cell.angle_alpha   90.00
_cell.angle_beta   90.00
_cell.angle_gamma   90.00
#
_symmetry.space_group_name_H-M   'P 1'
#
loop_
_entity.id
_entity.type
_entity.pdbx_description
1 polymer ?
#
loop_
_entity_poly.entity_id
_entity_poly.type
_entity_poly.pdbx_seq_one_letter_code
_entity_poly.pdbx_strand_id
1 'polypeptide(L)'
;LPWSPLATGSLTGKYINGTRPKGSRWSYAQRNGLFRDTEEAELAVKAYLDIANKYDMTAAQLALAWVNQVDGVTSTIIGATSLTQLQENIQAFDIKFTEEMAVDINETLKRFPAPF
;
A
#
# COMPACT_ATOMS: atom_id res chain seq x y z
N LEU A 1 10.33 -6.36 12.06
CA LEU A 1 10.49 -6.50 10.59
C LEU A 1 9.10 -6.70 9.95
N PRO A 2 8.41 -5.62 9.54
CA PRO A 2 7.18 -5.71 8.77
C PRO A 2 7.38 -6.47 7.45
N TRP A 3 6.35 -7.24 7.07
CA TRP A 3 6.27 -8.02 5.84
C TRP A 3 4.93 -7.76 5.14
N SER A 4 4.91 -7.93 3.81
CA SER A 4 3.77 -7.53 2.97
C SER A 4 3.31 -6.07 3.17
N PRO A 5 4.22 -5.07 3.17
CA PRO A 5 3.86 -3.67 3.40
C PRO A 5 2.90 -3.11 2.34
N LEU A 6 2.84 -3.73 1.15
CA LEU A 6 1.91 -3.37 0.08
C LEU A 6 0.72 -4.33 -0.05
N ALA A 7 0.46 -5.18 0.94
CA ALA A 7 -0.65 -6.14 0.96
C ALA A 7 -0.81 -6.92 -0.36
N THR A 8 0.24 -7.65 -0.77
CA THR A 8 0.28 -8.39 -2.06
C THR A 8 0.15 -7.53 -3.32
N GLY A 9 0.37 -6.23 -3.19
CA GLY A 9 0.21 -5.23 -4.25
C GLY A 9 -1.14 -4.51 -4.21
N SER A 10 -2.05 -4.86 -3.29
CA SER A 10 -3.37 -4.21 -3.20
C SER A 10 -3.28 -2.71 -2.93
N LEU A 11 -2.40 -2.29 -2.01
CA LEU A 11 -2.20 -0.87 -1.66
C LEU A 11 -1.67 0.00 -2.80
N THR A 12 -1.28 -0.59 -3.94
CA THR A 12 -0.93 0.19 -5.14
C THR A 12 -2.16 0.62 -5.96
N GLY A 13 -3.36 0.17 -5.60
CA GLY A 13 -4.59 0.43 -6.35
C GLY A 13 -4.82 -0.46 -7.57
N LYS A 14 -3.82 -1.26 -7.98
CA LYS A 14 -3.86 -2.03 -9.25
C LYS A 14 -4.96 -3.10 -9.36
N TYR A 15 -5.73 -3.31 -8.30
CA TYR A 15 -6.81 -4.31 -8.22
C TYR A 15 -8.21 -3.74 -8.07
N ILE A 16 -8.34 -2.41 -8.00
CA ILE A 16 -9.61 -1.69 -7.84
C ILE A 16 -10.57 -2.04 -8.97
N ASN A 17 -11.87 -2.08 -8.67
CA ASN A 17 -12.95 -2.39 -9.60
C ASN A 17 -12.78 -3.78 -10.24
N GLY A 18 -12.27 -4.73 -9.46
CA GLY A 18 -12.03 -6.11 -9.92
C GLY A 18 -10.91 -6.27 -10.95
N THR A 19 -10.07 -5.25 -11.17
CA THR A 19 -8.97 -5.33 -12.14
C THR A 19 -7.94 -6.38 -11.73
N ARG A 20 -7.43 -7.16 -12.69
CA ARG A 20 -6.40 -8.19 -12.43
C ARG A 20 -5.33 -8.12 -13.52
N PRO A 21 -4.36 -7.19 -13.42
CA PRO A 21 -3.33 -7.02 -14.43
C PRO A 21 -2.58 -8.34 -14.71
N LYS A 22 -2.28 -8.64 -15.97
CA LYS A 22 -1.59 -9.89 -16.33
C LYS A 22 -0.26 -10.02 -15.57
N GLY A 23 -0.05 -11.16 -14.92
CA GLY A 23 1.17 -11.46 -14.17
C GLY A 23 1.22 -10.86 -12.76
N SER A 24 0.19 -10.12 -12.35
CA SER A 24 0.07 -9.64 -10.98
C SER A 24 -0.18 -10.79 -10.01
N ARG A 25 0.08 -10.59 -8.71
CA ARG A 25 -0.07 -11.67 -7.73
C ARG A 25 -1.50 -12.22 -7.66
N TRP A 26 -2.51 -11.37 -7.79
CA TRP A 26 -3.92 -11.81 -7.78
C TRP A 26 -4.41 -12.41 -9.10
N SER A 27 -3.60 -12.42 -10.18
CA SER A 27 -3.99 -13.13 -11.41
C SER A 27 -3.79 -14.65 -11.31
N TYR A 28 -3.09 -15.14 -10.29
CA TYR A 28 -2.85 -16.57 -10.07
C TYR A 28 -3.95 -17.17 -9.19
N ALA A 29 -4.59 -18.25 -9.61
CA ALA A 29 -5.75 -18.85 -8.93
C ALA A 29 -5.53 -19.10 -7.42
N GLN A 30 -4.35 -19.60 -7.03
CA GLN A 30 -4.02 -19.88 -5.61
C GLN A 30 -3.80 -18.61 -4.76
N ARG A 31 -3.80 -17.43 -5.38
CA ARG A 31 -3.44 -16.12 -4.78
C ARG A 31 -4.44 -15.03 -5.15
N ASN A 32 -5.58 -15.38 -5.76
CA ASN A 32 -6.57 -14.45 -6.27
C ASN A 32 -7.32 -13.79 -5.12
N GLY A 33 -6.84 -12.64 -4.64
CA GLY A 33 -7.54 -11.84 -3.64
C GLY A 33 -7.47 -12.36 -2.20
N LEU A 34 -7.37 -13.68 -1.99
CA LEU A 34 -7.44 -14.33 -0.66
C LEU A 34 -8.47 -13.63 0.25
N PHE A 35 -8.14 -13.41 1.53
CA PHE A 35 -9.00 -12.72 2.49
C PHE A 35 -9.03 -11.19 2.29
N ARG A 36 -8.22 -10.62 1.39
CA ARG A 36 -8.02 -9.16 1.25
C ARG A 36 -8.85 -8.51 0.13
N ASP A 37 -9.56 -9.31 -0.65
CA ASP A 37 -10.39 -8.86 -1.77
C ASP A 37 -11.83 -8.69 -1.31
N THR A 38 -12.03 -7.69 -0.46
CA THR A 38 -13.31 -7.30 0.11
C THR A 38 -13.65 -5.89 -0.36
N GLU A 39 -14.94 -5.56 -0.39
CA GLU A 39 -15.40 -4.21 -0.70
C GLU A 39 -14.81 -3.18 0.27
N GLU A 40 -14.77 -3.51 1.56
CA GLU A 40 -14.20 -2.66 2.62
C GLU A 40 -12.70 -2.39 2.40
N ALA A 41 -11.93 -3.42 2.02
CA ALA A 41 -10.52 -3.26 1.70
C ALA A 41 -10.34 -2.39 0.45
N GLU A 42 -11.17 -2.54 -0.58
CA GLU A 42 -11.11 -1.69 -1.76
C GLU A 42 -11.42 -0.22 -1.43
N LEU A 43 -12.42 0.04 -0.58
CA LEU A 43 -12.74 1.39 -0.11
C LEU A 43 -11.58 2.01 0.67
N ALA A 44 -10.91 1.23 1.52
CA ALA A 44 -9.71 1.67 2.23
C ALA A 44 -8.56 1.98 1.27
N VAL A 45 -8.30 1.12 0.27
CA VAL A 45 -7.26 1.38 -0.74
C VAL A 45 -7.56 2.63 -1.56
N LYS A 46 -8.83 2.86 -1.93
CA LYS A 46 -9.26 4.10 -2.61
C LYS A 46 -8.95 5.35 -1.76
N ALA A 47 -9.26 5.32 -0.46
CA ALA A 47 -8.93 6.42 0.43
C ALA A 47 -7.40 6.68 0.53
N TYR A 48 -6.58 5.64 0.60
CA TYR A 48 -5.12 5.81 0.58
C TYR A 48 -4.58 6.32 -0.75
N LEU A 49 -5.21 5.99 -1.88
CA LEU A 49 -4.87 6.58 -3.18
C LEU A 49 -5.16 8.08 -3.21
N ASP A 50 -6.30 8.50 -2.66
CA ASP A 50 -6.66 9.92 -2.59
C ASP A 50 -5.64 10.71 -1.74
N ILE A 51 -5.20 10.13 -0.61
CA ILE A 51 -4.12 10.71 0.20
C ILE A 51 -2.80 10.77 -0.58
N ALA A 52 -2.42 9.68 -1.26
CA ALA A 52 -1.18 9.66 -2.04
C ALA A 52 -1.19 10.74 -3.14
N ASN A 53 -2.32 10.89 -3.84
CA ASN A 53 -2.51 11.92 -4.86
C ASN A 53 -2.42 13.34 -4.27
N LYS A 54 -2.96 13.57 -3.07
CA LYS A 54 -2.87 14.87 -2.38
C LYS A 54 -1.42 15.32 -2.16
N TYR A 55 -0.50 14.37 -1.99
CA TYR A 55 0.92 14.62 -1.72
C TYR A 55 1.85 14.37 -2.91
N ASP A 56 1.31 14.21 -4.12
CA ASP A 56 2.07 13.92 -5.35
C ASP A 56 2.93 12.64 -5.25
N MET A 57 2.40 11.60 -4.61
CA MET A 57 3.06 10.31 -4.38
C MET A 57 2.29 9.17 -5.02
N THR A 58 2.96 8.05 -5.28
CA THR A 58 2.22 6.80 -5.52
C THR A 58 1.73 6.21 -4.20
N ALA A 59 0.62 5.46 -4.22
CA ALA A 59 0.14 4.80 -3.01
C ALA A 59 1.13 3.73 -2.48
N ALA A 60 2.00 3.18 -3.35
CA ALA A 60 3.10 2.33 -2.92
C ALA A 60 4.11 3.11 -2.07
N GLN A 61 4.50 4.32 -2.52
CA GLN A 61 5.38 5.20 -1.79
C GLN A 61 4.78 5.66 -0.46
N LEU A 62 3.50 6.08 -0.45
CA LEU A 62 2.80 6.47 0.77
C LEU A 62 2.83 5.35 1.82
N ALA A 63 2.44 4.14 1.41
CA ALA A 63 2.41 2.99 2.31
C ALA A 63 3.80 2.65 2.87
N LEU A 64 4.84 2.67 2.05
CA LEU A 64 6.20 2.37 2.49
C LEU A 64 6.81 3.47 3.36
N ALA A 65 6.57 4.74 3.03
CA ALA A 65 6.98 5.88 3.86
C ALA A 65 6.29 5.83 5.24
N TRP A 66 5.01 5.46 5.29
CA TRP A 66 4.29 5.25 6.54
C TRP A 66 4.88 4.11 7.37
N VAL A 67 5.26 2.99 6.75
CA VAL A 67 5.92 1.89 7.49
C VAL A 67 7.30 2.34 8.01
N ASN A 68 8.04 3.14 7.25
CA ASN A 68 9.38 3.61 7.61
C ASN A 68 9.39 4.56 8.81
N GLN A 69 8.35 5.38 8.99
CA GLN A 69 8.30 6.33 10.11
C GLN A 69 7.88 5.69 11.45
N VAL A 70 7.31 4.48 11.44
CA VAL A 70 6.83 3.83 12.68
C VAL A 70 8.02 3.51 13.59
N ASP A 71 7.99 4.06 14.81
CA ASP A 71 9.02 3.77 15.82
C ASP A 71 9.12 2.26 16.11
N GLY A 72 10.35 1.77 16.24
CA GLY A 72 10.64 0.34 16.38
C GLY A 72 10.67 -0.48 15.07
N VAL A 73 10.34 0.11 13.91
CA VAL A 73 10.59 -0.53 12.60
C VAL A 73 12.02 -0.27 12.16
N THR A 74 12.90 -1.27 12.30
CA THR A 74 14.31 -1.14 11.88
C THR A 74 14.52 -1.38 10.38
N SER A 75 13.67 -2.18 9.75
CA SER A 75 13.75 -2.49 8.31
C SER A 75 12.44 -3.10 7.82
N THR A 76 12.16 -2.93 6.52
CA THR A 76 10.92 -3.36 5.87
C THR A 76 11.23 -4.31 4.71
N ILE A 77 10.59 -5.48 4.70
CA ILE A 77 10.76 -6.45 3.62
C ILE A 77 9.87 -6.05 2.44
N ILE A 78 10.48 -5.42 1.43
CA ILE A 78 9.80 -5.07 0.17
C ILE A 78 9.85 -6.23 -0.83
N GLY A 79 8.82 -6.33 -1.67
CA GLY A 79 8.75 -7.31 -2.76
C GLY A 79 8.43 -6.61 -4.08
N ALA A 80 9.15 -6.99 -5.13
CA ALA A 80 8.98 -6.47 -6.48
C ALA A 80 9.18 -7.59 -7.51
N THR A 81 8.49 -7.51 -8.64
CA THR A 81 8.66 -8.43 -9.78
C THR A 81 9.27 -7.74 -11.02
N SER A 82 9.61 -6.46 -10.90
CA SER A 82 10.32 -5.68 -11.92
C SER A 82 11.27 -4.69 -11.27
N LEU A 83 12.28 -4.24 -12.02
CA LEU A 83 13.21 -3.21 -11.55
C LEU A 83 12.51 -1.88 -11.28
N THR A 84 11.52 -1.51 -12.08
CA THR A 84 10.73 -0.28 -11.87
C THR A 84 10.02 -0.30 -10.51
N GLN A 85 9.37 -1.41 -10.14
CA GLN A 85 8.74 -1.55 -8.83
C GLN A 85 9.77 -1.50 -7.69
N LEU A 86 10.94 -2.12 -7.90
CA LEU A 86 12.00 -2.11 -6.90
C LEU A 86 12.53 -0.69 -6.68
N GLN A 87 12.78 0.06 -7.76
CA GLN A 87 13.24 1.44 -7.71
C GLN A 87 12.20 2.34 -7.02
N GLU A 88 10.93 2.25 -7.41
CA GLU A 88 9.83 2.98 -6.77
C GLU A 88 9.74 2.68 -5.26
N ASN A 89 9.81 1.40 -4.89
CA ASN A 89 9.74 0.98 -3.49
C ASN A 89 10.94 1.48 -2.67
N ILE A 90 12.15 1.51 -3.24
CA ILE A 90 13.35 2.01 -2.56
C ILE A 90 13.26 3.53 -2.37
N GLN A 91 12.81 4.27 -3.39
CA GLN A 91 12.66 5.72 -3.32
C GLN A 91 11.70 6.17 -2.21
N ALA A 92 10.74 5.32 -1.83
CA ALA A 92 9.81 5.61 -0.74
C ALA A 92 10.51 5.88 0.61
N PHE A 93 11.71 5.34 0.82
CA PHE A 93 12.46 5.50 2.08
C PHE A 93 13.20 6.84 2.17
N ASP A 94 13.35 7.57 1.06
CA ASP A 94 13.92 8.92 1.03
C ASP A 94 12.86 10.01 1.27
N ILE A 95 11.58 9.62 1.35
CA ILE A 95 10.46 10.54 1.50
C ILE A 95 10.38 11.02 2.96
N LYS A 96 10.39 12.33 3.14
CA LYS A 96 10.14 12.95 4.44
C LYS A 96 8.65 12.87 4.78
N PHE A 97 8.30 11.90 5.63
CA PHE A 97 6.95 11.76 6.17
C PHE A 97 6.59 12.95 7.07
N THR A 98 5.39 13.52 6.90
CA THR A 98 4.94 14.71 7.61
C THR A 98 3.82 14.40 8.60
N GLU A 99 3.61 15.27 9.60
CA GLU A 99 2.50 15.14 10.54
C GLU A 99 1.13 15.22 9.83
N GLU A 100 1.03 16.00 8.76
CA GLU A 100 -0.21 16.11 7.98
C GLU A 100 -0.57 14.77 7.32
N MET A 101 0.41 14.06 6.75
CA MET A 101 0.22 12.70 6.24
C MET A 101 -0.21 11.74 7.36
N ALA A 102 0.35 11.90 8.57
CA ALA A 102 0.00 11.10 9.73
C ALA A 102 -1.48 11.29 10.10
N VAL A 103 -1.96 12.54 10.12
CA VAL A 103 -3.35 12.88 10.41
C VAL A 103 -4.29 12.27 9.38
N ASP A 104 -4.05 12.47 8.09
CA ASP A 104 -4.88 11.93 7.00
C ASP A 104 -4.97 10.40 7.05
N ILE A 105 -3.83 9.73 7.28
CA ILE A 105 -3.79 8.26 7.42
C ILE A 105 -4.53 7.82 8.69
N ASN A 106 -4.37 8.50 9.81
CA ASN A 106 -5.05 8.16 11.06
C ASN A 106 -6.57 8.31 10.96
N GLU A 107 -7.07 9.31 10.23
CA GLU A 107 -8.50 9.44 9.94
C GLU A 107 -9.00 8.27 9.09
N THR A 108 -8.24 7.86 8.08
CA THR A 108 -8.56 6.69 7.25
C THR A 108 -8.54 5.40 8.07
N LEU A 109 -7.55 5.20 8.95
CA LEU A 109 -7.48 4.03 9.84
C LEU A 109 -8.67 3.96 10.80
N LYS A 110 -9.13 5.10 11.34
CA LYS A 110 -10.34 5.15 12.19
C LYS A 110 -11.60 4.73 11.42
N ARG A 111 -11.69 5.08 10.14
CA ARG A 111 -12.79 4.69 9.27
C ARG A 111 -12.73 3.20 8.89
N PHE A 112 -11.51 2.66 8.69
CA PHE A 112 -11.25 1.30 8.24
C PHE A 112 -10.29 0.55 9.20
N PRO A 113 -10.70 0.22 10.43
CA PRO A 113 -9.78 -0.30 11.46
C PRO A 113 -9.28 -1.73 11.20
N ALA A 114 -10.09 -2.57 10.53
CA ALA A 114 -9.73 -3.94 10.17
C ALA A 114 -10.51 -4.36 8.90
N PRO A 115 -10.09 -3.92 7.71
CA PRO A 115 -10.87 -4.11 6.48
C PRO A 115 -10.85 -5.54 5.93
N PHE A 116 -10.06 -6.45 6.52
CA PHE A 116 -9.97 -7.87 6.18
C PHE A 116 -9.35 -8.70 7.31
#